data_AF-A0A7Y6AD75-F1
#
_entry.id   AF-A0A7Y6AD75-F1
#
_cell.length_a   1.000
_cell.length_b   1.000
_cell.length_c   1.000
_cell.angle_alpha   90.00
_cell.angle_beta   90.00
_cell.angle_gamma   90.00
#
_symmetry.space_group_name_H-M   'P 1'
#
loop_
_entity.id
_entity.type
_entity.pdbx_description
1 polymer ?
#
loop_
_entity_poly.entity_id
_entity_poly.type
_entity_poly.pdbx_seq_one_letter_code
_entity_poly.pdbx_strand_id
1 'polypeptide(L)' 'MAYVADGVITDEQAIRDFLITHRTWAVVGLSGNMARPAWGVAGFLKGHDKRIVPVHPKA' A
#
# COMPACT_ATOMS: atom_id res chain seq x y z
N MET A 1 20.26 4.28 14.04
CA MET A 1 18.90 4.49 14.59
C MET A 1 18.54 5.95 14.34
N ALA A 2 18.07 6.27 13.15
CA ALA A 2 17.57 7.61 12.82
C ALA A 2 16.62 7.49 11.64
N TYR A 3 15.34 7.74 11.86
CA TYR A 3 14.62 8.79 11.15
C TYR A 3 13.24 8.98 11.81
N VAL A 4 13.20 9.82 12.83
CA VAL A 4 11.98 10.56 13.16
C VAL A 4 12.25 11.99 12.73
N ALA A 5 11.72 12.37 11.57
CA ALA A 5 11.55 13.77 11.21
C ALA A 5 10.07 13.94 10.86
N ASP A 6 9.37 14.59 11.78
CA ASP A 6 8.16 15.39 11.59
C ASP A 6 7.36 15.12 10.30
N GLY A 7 6.54 14.06 10.35
CA GLY A 7 5.24 13.97 9.66
C GLY A 7 5.20 14.05 8.13
N VAL A 8 6.31 14.34 7.45
CA VAL A 8 6.37 14.44 5.99
C VAL A 8 7.41 13.46 5.49
N ILE A 9 6.93 12.41 4.85
CA ILE A 9 7.77 11.45 4.14
C ILE A 9 8.24 12.13 2.84
N THR A 10 9.31 12.94 2.91
CA THR A 10 10.01 13.50 1.73
C THR A 10 11.33 12.79 1.43
N ASP A 11 11.80 11.91 2.32
CA ASP A 11 13.01 11.14 2.10
C ASP A 11 12.74 9.95 1.17
N GLU A 12 13.26 10.04 -0.06
CA GLU A 12 13.15 9.01 -1.08
C GLU A 12 13.71 7.66 -0.62
N GLN A 13 14.78 7.65 0.18
CA GLN A 13 15.33 6.41 0.72
C GLN A 13 14.36 5.77 1.71
N ALA A 14 13.77 6.56 2.60
CA ALA A 14 12.76 6.08 3.53
C ALA A 14 11.51 5.53 2.80
N ILE A 15 11.06 6.18 1.71
CA ILE A 15 9.96 5.68 0.87
C ILE A 15 10.34 4.34 0.26
N ARG A 16 11.52 4.24 -0.37
CA ARG A 16 12.00 3.02 -1.02
C ARG A 16 12.09 1.86 -0.01
N ASP A 17 12.69 2.12 1.15
CA ASP A 17 12.83 1.13 2.22
C ASP A 17 11.46 0.67 2.73
N PHE A 18 10.53 1.60 2.94
CA PHE A 18 9.15 1.26 3.34
C PHE A 18 8.47 0.35 2.32
N LEU A 19 8.54 0.71 1.04
CA LEU A 19 7.94 -0.06 -0.06
C LEU A 19 8.56 -1.46 -0.20
N ILE A 20 9.86 -1.61 0.06
CA ILE A 20 10.56 -2.90 -0.03
C ILE A 20 10.24 -3.78 1.18
N THR A 21 10.42 -3.24 2.39
CA THR A 21 10.37 -4.01 3.66
C THR A 21 8.96 -4.49 4.02
N HIS A 22 7.91 -3.76 3.64
CA HIS A 22 6.54 -4.10 4.02
C HIS A 22 5.87 -5.03 2.99
N ARG A 23 5.54 -6.24 3.42
CA ARG A 23 4.92 -7.28 2.60
C ARG A 23 3.39 -7.25 2.60
N THR A 24 2.76 -6.83 3.69
CA THR A 24 1.30 -6.84 3.83
C THR A 24 0.73 -5.44 3.68
N TRP A 25 -0.28 -5.28 2.85
CA TRP A 25 -0.90 -4.00 2.50
C TRP A 25 -2.40 -4.07 2.70
N ALA A 26 -2.92 -3.22 3.57
CA ALA A 26 -4.36 -3.00 3.68
C ALA A 26 -4.81 -2.06 2.57
N VAL A 27 -5.73 -2.51 1.70
CA VAL A 27 -6.26 -1.67 0.61
C VAL A 27 -7.70 -1.32 0.94
N VAL A 28 -7.89 -0.06 1.37
CA VAL A 28 -9.20 0.48 1.74
C VAL A 28 -10.04 0.74 0.50
N GLY A 29 -11.30 0.32 0.54
CA GLY A 29 -12.24 0.47 -0.58
C GLY A 29 -12.02 -0.54 -1.70
N LEU A 30 -11.19 -1.56 -1.49
CA LEU A 30 -11.04 -2.66 -2.44
C LEU A 30 -12.34 -3.49 -2.47
N SER A 31 -13.00 -3.53 -3.63
CA SER A 31 -14.19 -4.34 -3.92
C SER A 31 -14.04 -5.01 -5.30
N GLY A 32 -15.05 -5.74 -5.76
CA GLY A 32 -15.08 -6.34 -7.10
C GLY A 32 -15.20 -5.36 -8.29
N ASN A 33 -15.36 -4.05 -8.04
CA ASN A 33 -15.55 -3.06 -9.10
C ASN A 33 -14.20 -2.64 -9.71
N MET A 34 -13.94 -3.13 -10.93
CA MET A 34 -12.70 -2.89 -11.68
C MET A 34 -12.48 -1.42 -12.07
N ALA A 35 -13.52 -0.59 -12.12
CA ALA A 35 -13.40 0.84 -12.43
C ALA A 35 -12.84 1.66 -11.25
N ARG A 36 -12.80 1.11 -10.03
CA ARG A 36 -12.26 1.82 -8.86
C ARG A 36 -10.74 1.77 -8.84
N PRO A 37 -10.03 2.87 -8.50
CA PRO A 37 -8.57 2.89 -8.40
C PRO A 37 -7.99 1.80 -7.48
N ALA A 38 -8.69 1.47 -6.40
CA ALA A 38 -8.29 0.42 -5.46
C ALA A 38 -8.08 -0.95 -6.14
N TRP A 39 -8.85 -1.27 -7.20
CA TRP A 39 -8.68 -2.50 -7.96
C TRP A 39 -7.32 -2.53 -8.66
N GLY A 40 -6.98 -1.45 -9.38
CA GLY A 40 -5.70 -1.31 -10.08
C GLY A 40 -4.50 -1.32 -9.12
N VAL A 41 -4.58 -0.56 -8.03
CA VAL A 41 -3.53 -0.51 -7.00
C VAL A 41 -3.31 -1.90 -6.37
N ALA A 42 -4.37 -2.62 -6.03
CA ALA A 42 -4.26 -3.98 -5.51
C ALA A 42 -3.64 -4.95 -6.54
N GLY A 43 -3.98 -4.80 -7.82
CA GLY A 43 -3.35 -5.55 -8.92
C GLY A 43 -1.85 -5.28 -9.01
N PHE A 44 -1.46 -4.01 -9.02
CA PHE A 44 -0.06 -3.58 -9.07
C PHE A 44 0.75 -4.14 -7.89
N LEU A 45 0.26 -3.98 -6.66
CA LEU A 45 0.94 -4.46 -5.46
C LEU A 45 1.06 -6.00 -5.45
N LYS A 46 0.04 -6.73 -5.92
CA LYS A 46 0.12 -8.20 -6.09
C LYS A 46 1.20 -8.60 -7.09
N GLY A 47 1.36 -7.85 -8.19
CA GLY A 47 2.44 -8.06 -9.16
C GLY A 47 3.85 -7.85 -8.58
N HIS A 48 3.95 -7.21 -7.42
CA HIS A 48 5.19 -7.03 -6.64
C HIS A 48 5.25 -7.95 -5.40
N ASP A 49 4.59 -9.11 -5.44
CA ASP A 49 4.57 -10.13 -4.37
C ASP A 49 4.11 -9.60 -3.00
N LYS A 50 3.27 -8.55 -3.00
CA LYS A 50 2.67 -8.03 -1.77
C LYS A 50 1.36 -8.76 -1.46
N ARG A 51 1.17 -9.07 -0.17
CA ARG A 51 -0.05 -9.65 0.37
C ARG A 51 -1.09 -8.55 0.59
N ILE A 52 -2.25 -8.68 -0.05
CA ILE A 52 -3.35 -7.71 0.07
C ILE A 52 -4.35 -8.14 1.13
N VAL A 53 -4.65 -7.23 2.06
CA VAL A 53 -5.77 -7.34 3.01
C VAL A 53 -6.86 -6.35 2.54
N PRO A 54 -7.96 -6.81 1.94
CA PRO A 54 -9.04 -5.92 1.54
C PRO A 54 -9.72 -5.32 2.77
N VAL A 55 -9.95 -4.01 2.77
CA VAL A 55 -10.73 -3.34 3.81
C VAL A 55 -11.93 -2.67 3.15
N HIS A 56 -13.10 -3.31 3.29
CA HIS A 56 -14.35 -2.82 2.73
C HIS A 56 -15.47 -2.96 3.78
N PRO A 57 -15.90 -1.87 4.42
CA PRO A 57 -16.87 -1.91 5.53
C PRO A 57 -18.25 -2.47 5.17
N LYS A 58 -18.59 -2.50 3.88
CA LYS A 58 -19.86 -3.04 3.36
C LYS A 58 -19.66 -4.36 2.61
N ALA A 59 -18.59 -5.08 2.94
CA ALA A 59 -18.30 -6.38 2.32
C ALA A 59 -19.34 -7.41 2.75
#